data_AF-A0A979FNX3-F1
#
_entry.id   AF-A0A979FNX3-F1
#
_cell.length_a   1.000
_cell.length_b   1.000
_cell.length_c   1.000
_cell.angle_alpha   90.00
_cell.angle_beta   90.00
_cell.angle_gamma   90.00
#
_symmetry.space_group_name_H-M   'P 1'
#
loop_
_entity.id
_entity.type
_entity.pdbx_description
1 polymer ?
#
loop_
_entity_poly.entity_id
_entity_poly.type
_entity_poly.pdbx_seq_one_letter_code
_entity_poly.pdbx_strand_id
1 'polypeptide(L)'
;MLNNANAATTCPTKYQTAINSYYANQNCSWDYGSQPHSVEVCDPIVMDYNKCALKAVGLLKADGSFDDAAFKKTTLQNKCSSDTKFPTAYKSCKDSTMKYLNYIRFLYCLKRTFTA
;
A
#
# COMPACT_ATOMS: atom_id res chain seq x y z
N MET A 1 -1.76 -6.46 12.16
CA MET A 1 -2.19 -6.10 10.78
C MET A 1 -2.94 -4.79 10.90
N LEU A 2 -2.63 -3.77 10.09
CA LEU A 2 -3.43 -2.55 10.10
C LEU A 2 -4.88 -2.94 9.82
N ASN A 3 -5.76 -2.67 10.79
CA ASN A 3 -7.18 -2.82 10.59
C ASN A 3 -7.57 -1.83 9.48
N ASN A 4 -7.77 -2.34 8.26
CA ASN A 4 -8.36 -1.59 7.15
C ASN A 4 -9.66 -0.88 7.56
N ALA A 5 -10.32 -1.37 8.63
CA ALA A 5 -11.45 -0.74 9.27
C ALA A 5 -11.18 0.69 9.77
N ASN A 6 -9.99 1.02 10.29
CA ASN A 6 -9.68 2.39 10.76
C ASN A 6 -9.33 3.35 9.62
N ALA A 7 -8.83 2.83 8.49
CA ALA A 7 -8.48 3.63 7.32
C ALA A 7 -9.73 4.05 6.52
N ALA A 8 -10.70 3.14 6.36
CA ALA A 8 -11.97 3.41 5.69
C ALA A 8 -12.83 4.41 6.48
N THR A 9 -12.80 4.38 7.81
CA THR A 9 -13.55 5.32 8.66
C THR A 9 -12.93 6.72 8.69
N THR A 10 -11.61 6.84 8.51
CA THR A 10 -10.94 8.15 8.52
C THR A 10 -11.11 8.90 7.19
N CYS A 11 -11.19 8.17 6.08
CA CYS A 11 -11.23 8.75 4.73
C CYS A 11 -12.41 8.22 3.90
N PRO A 12 -13.66 8.24 4.43
CA PRO A 12 -14.77 7.46 3.88
C PRO A 12 -15.16 7.88 2.46
N THR A 13 -15.22 9.19 2.17
CA THR A 13 -15.53 9.67 0.81
C THR A 13 -14.46 9.25 -0.19
N LYS A 14 -13.18 9.44 0.16
CA LYS A 14 -12.05 9.06 -0.72
C LYS A 14 -12.00 7.55 -0.94
N TYR A 15 -12.28 6.77 0.10
CA TYR A 15 -12.41 5.33 0.01
C TYR A 15 -13.51 4.95 -0.98
N GLN A 16 -14.73 5.43 -0.79
CA GLN A 16 -15.85 5.09 -1.66
C GLN A 16 -15.60 5.48 -3.13
N THR A 17 -15.05 6.68 -3.38
CA THR A 17 -14.69 7.13 -4.72
C THR A 17 -13.64 6.22 -5.36
N ALA A 18 -12.58 5.87 -4.62
CA ALA A 18 -11.53 4.98 -5.11
C ALA A 18 -12.09 3.59 -5.42
N ILE A 19 -12.88 3.02 -4.51
CA ILE A 19 -13.53 1.72 -4.69
C ILE A 19 -14.41 1.70 -5.94
N ASN A 20 -15.32 2.68 -6.09
CA ASN A 20 -16.23 2.76 -7.23
C ASN A 20 -15.47 2.89 -8.55
N SER A 21 -14.46 3.76 -8.59
CA SER A 21 -13.65 3.99 -9.79
C SER A 21 -12.83 2.76 -10.17
N TYR A 22 -12.31 2.05 -9.18
CA TYR A 22 -11.51 0.84 -9.39
C TYR A 22 -12.38 -0.29 -9.95
N TYR A 23 -13.56 -0.53 -9.38
CA TYR A 23 -14.50 -1.56 -9.86
C TYR A 23 -15.09 -1.26 -11.23
N ALA A 24 -15.27 0.02 -11.57
CA ALA A 24 -15.76 0.42 -12.89
C ALA A 24 -14.73 0.23 -14.02
N ASN A 25 -13.45 0.04 -13.67
CA ASN A 25 -12.37 -0.06 -14.66
C ASN A 25 -11.99 -1.53 -14.92
N GLN A 26 -12.33 -2.02 -16.10
CA GLN A 26 -12.03 -3.40 -16.52
C GLN A 26 -10.53 -3.75 -16.54
N ASN A 27 -9.64 -2.75 -16.51
CA ASN A 27 -8.19 -2.97 -16.45
C ASN A 27 -7.66 -3.14 -15.02
N CYS A 28 -8.54 -3.10 -14.02
CA CYS A 28 -8.19 -3.08 -12.61
C CYS A 28 -8.73 -4.31 -11.87
N SER A 29 -7.87 -5.32 -11.72
CA SER A 29 -8.12 -6.44 -10.82
C SER A 29 -7.72 -6.11 -9.38
N TRP A 30 -8.59 -6.45 -8.42
CA TRP A 30 -8.26 -6.43 -6.99
C TRP A 30 -7.32 -7.57 -6.59
N ASP A 31 -7.30 -8.65 -7.38
CA ASP A 31 -6.41 -9.77 -7.13
C ASP A 31 -4.98 -9.42 -7.49
N TYR A 32 -4.13 -9.36 -6.46
CA TYR A 32 -2.75 -8.92 -6.61
C TYR A 32 -1.93 -9.84 -7.54
N GLY A 33 -1.57 -9.32 -8.71
CA GLY A 33 -0.81 -10.05 -9.72
C GLY A 33 -1.68 -10.83 -10.71
N SER A 34 -3.01 -10.74 -10.59
CA SER A 34 -3.93 -11.23 -11.61
C SER A 34 -4.07 -10.18 -12.71
N GLN A 35 -4.02 -10.65 -13.96
CA GLN A 35 -4.39 -9.82 -15.10
C GLN A 35 -5.92 -9.73 -15.19
N PRO A 36 -6.47 -8.58 -15.65
CA PRO A 36 -5.75 -7.36 -16.01
C PRO A 36 -5.45 -6.48 -14.78
N HIS A 37 -4.21 -6.00 -14.67
CA HIS A 37 -3.86 -4.92 -13.74
C HIS A 37 -2.84 -3.98 -14.39
N SER A 38 -3.33 -2.88 -14.97
CA SER A 38 -2.46 -1.81 -15.45
C SER A 38 -2.06 -0.91 -14.29
N VAL A 39 -0.78 -0.96 -13.91
CA VAL A 39 -0.22 -0.17 -12.81
C VAL A 39 -0.48 1.33 -13.03
N GLU A 40 -0.30 1.80 -14.25
CA GLU A 40 -0.45 3.21 -14.63
C GLU A 40 -1.90 3.69 -14.58
N VAL A 41 -2.87 2.78 -14.71
CA VAL A 41 -4.30 3.10 -14.67
C VAL A 41 -4.87 2.92 -13.27
N CYS A 42 -4.53 1.82 -12.60
CA CYS A 42 -5.22 1.38 -11.39
C CYS A 42 -4.61 1.93 -10.11
N ASP A 43 -3.29 2.07 -10.04
CA ASP A 43 -2.64 2.54 -8.81
C ASP A 43 -2.95 4.02 -8.51
N PRO A 44 -3.03 4.93 -9.50
CA PRO A 44 -3.48 6.31 -9.24
C PRO A 44 -4.89 6.41 -8.64
N ILE A 45 -5.80 5.49 -8.97
CA ILE A 45 -7.19 5.52 -8.48
C ILE A 45 -7.24 5.45 -6.95
N VAL A 46 -6.38 4.65 -6.35
CA VAL A 46 -6.36 4.43 -4.90
C VAL A 46 -5.42 5.38 -4.16
N MET A 47 -4.65 6.20 -4.90
CA MET A 47 -3.59 7.04 -4.32
C MET A 47 -4.14 8.03 -3.30
N ASP A 48 -5.21 8.76 -3.63
CA ASP A 48 -5.77 9.79 -2.75
C ASP A 48 -6.34 9.22 -1.44
N TYR A 49 -6.99 8.06 -1.54
CA TYR A 49 -7.45 7.30 -0.38
C TYR A 49 -6.27 6.85 0.48
N ASN A 50 -5.28 6.18 -0.11
CA ASN A 50 -4.12 5.68 0.63
C ASN A 50 -3.32 6.83 1.26
N LYS A 51 -3.15 7.95 0.56
CA LYS A 51 -2.48 9.13 1.11
C LYS A 51 -3.20 9.65 2.36
N CYS A 52 -4.53 9.71 2.33
CA CYS A 52 -5.33 10.11 3.48
C CYS A 52 -5.19 9.11 4.64
N ALA A 53 -5.34 7.81 4.37
CA ALA A 53 -5.24 6.76 5.36
C ALA A 53 -3.85 6.69 6.02
N LEU A 54 -2.78 6.72 5.21
CA LEU A 54 -1.40 6.68 5.67
C LEU A 54 -1.03 7.92 6.49
N LYS A 55 -1.56 9.09 6.12
CA LYS A 55 -1.42 10.31 6.94
C LYS A 55 -2.05 10.13 8.32
N ALA A 56 -3.27 9.58 8.38
CA ALA A 56 -3.99 9.37 9.63
C ALA A 56 -3.26 8.43 10.60
N VAL A 57 -2.53 7.44 10.08
CA VAL A 57 -1.76 6.48 10.89
C VAL A 57 -0.28 6.86 11.04
N GLY A 58 0.12 8.06 10.63
CA GLY A 58 1.49 8.55 10.79
C GLY A 58 2.54 7.80 9.96
N LEU A 59 2.14 7.25 8.80
CA LEU A 59 3.02 6.54 7.88
C LEU A 59 3.44 7.39 6.67
N LEU A 60 3.15 8.69 6.69
CA LEU A 60 3.68 9.65 5.72
C LEU A 60 4.60 10.66 6.41
N LYS A 61 5.66 11.04 5.71
CA LYS A 61 6.52 12.17 6.05
C LYS A 61 5.79 13.50 5.76
N ALA A 62 6.39 14.60 6.20
CA ALA A 62 5.86 15.95 5.98
C ALA A 62 5.69 16.31 4.49
N ASP A 63 6.53 15.76 3.61
CA ASP A 63 6.44 15.92 2.15
C ASP A 63 5.37 15.02 1.49
N GLY A 64 4.67 14.20 2.28
CA GLY A 64 3.66 13.26 1.81
C GLY A 64 4.21 11.97 1.21
N SER A 65 5.51 11.74 1.25
CA SER A 65 6.14 10.47 0.89
C SER A 65 5.98 9.44 2.00
N PHE A 66 6.07 8.15 1.66
CA PHE A 66 5.95 7.06 2.63
C PHE A 66 7.11 7.07 3.63
N ASP A 67 6.79 6.89 4.92
CA ASP A 67 7.78 6.82 5.99
C ASP A 67 8.18 5.37 6.28
N ASP A 68 9.30 4.95 5.67
CA ASP A 68 9.87 3.61 5.85
C ASP A 68 10.20 3.28 7.31
N ALA A 69 10.72 4.27 8.05
CA ALA A 69 11.15 4.09 9.43
C ALA A 69 9.93 3.92 10.34
N ALA A 70 8.91 4.76 10.16
CA ALA A 70 7.65 4.63 10.86
C ALA A 70 6.99 3.27 10.54
N PHE A 71 6.93 2.86 9.28
CA PHE A 71 6.36 1.57 8.88
C PHE A 71 7.09 0.38 9.50
N LYS A 72 8.42 0.33 9.42
CA LYS A 72 9.22 -0.77 10.01
C LYS A 72 9.05 -0.84 11.52
N LYS A 73 9.00 0.31 12.19
CA LYS A 73 8.83 0.40 13.65
C LYS A 73 7.41 0.02 14.10
N THR A 74 6.37 0.51 13.42
CA THR A 74 4.98 0.39 13.88
C THR A 74 4.27 -0.83 13.29
N THR A 75 4.34 -1.00 11.97
CA THR A 75 3.65 -2.09 11.27
C THR A 75 4.40 -3.41 11.39
N LEU A 76 5.72 -3.40 11.16
CA LEU A 76 6.54 -4.62 11.24
C LEU A 76 7.08 -4.88 12.64
N GLN A 77 7.03 -3.91 13.55
CA GLN A 77 7.58 -4.02 14.91
C GLN A 77 9.05 -4.47 14.90
N ASN A 78 9.80 -4.09 13.86
CA ASN A 78 11.17 -4.54 13.59
C ASN A 78 11.37 -6.07 13.51
N LYS A 79 10.31 -6.88 13.36
CA LYS A 79 10.41 -8.35 13.33
C LYS A 79 11.17 -8.91 12.12
N CYS A 80 11.32 -8.12 11.06
CA CYS A 80 11.96 -8.55 9.82
C CYS A 80 13.41 -8.05 9.68
N SER A 81 13.98 -7.37 10.69
CA SER A 81 15.29 -6.70 10.56
C SER A 81 16.49 -7.63 10.54
N SER A 82 16.37 -8.84 11.08
CA SER A 82 17.43 -9.85 11.08
C SER A 82 17.45 -10.72 9.83
N ASP A 83 16.42 -10.65 8.98
CA ASP A 83 16.34 -11.44 7.77
C ASP A 83 17.10 -10.75 6.61
N THR A 84 18.06 -11.45 6.03
CA THR A 84 18.93 -10.92 4.97
C THR A 84 18.23 -10.75 3.62
N LYS A 85 17.11 -11.45 3.39
CA LYS A 85 16.28 -11.33 2.17
C LYS A 85 15.30 -10.16 2.26
N PHE A 86 14.92 -9.76 3.47
CA PHE A 86 13.93 -8.71 3.70
C PHE A 86 14.29 -7.37 3.04
N PRO A 87 15.53 -6.81 3.14
CA PRO A 87 15.87 -5.55 2.50
C PRO A 87 15.65 -5.53 0.98
N THR A 88 16.00 -6.63 0.31
CA THR A 88 15.83 -6.78 -1.15
C THR A 88 14.36 -6.86 -1.53
N ALA A 89 13.58 -7.69 -0.85
CA ALA A 89 12.14 -7.81 -1.05
C ALA A 89 11.44 -6.47 -0.80
N TYR A 90 11.80 -5.80 0.30
CA TYR A 90 11.26 -4.51 0.68
C TYR A 90 11.49 -3.44 -0.38
N LYS A 91 12.73 -3.33 -0.87
CA LYS A 91 13.07 -2.35 -1.91
C LYS A 91 12.29 -2.61 -3.20
N SER A 92 12.27 -3.85 -3.68
CA SER A 92 11.55 -4.21 -4.92
C SER A 92 10.04 -3.92 -4.82
N CYS A 93 9.43 -4.30 -3.70
CA CYS A 93 8.01 -4.04 -3.46
C CYS A 93 7.71 -2.55 -3.33
N LYS A 94 8.57 -1.79 -2.65
CA LYS A 94 8.40 -0.35 -2.52
C LYS A 94 8.47 0.34 -3.87
N ASP A 95 9.51 0.07 -4.65
CA ASP A 95 9.76 0.73 -5.94
C ASP A 95 8.60 0.50 -6.92
N SER A 96 7.98 -0.69 -6.87
CA SER A 96 6.87 -1.07 -7.76
C SER A 96 5.49 -0.56 -7.34
N THR A 97 5.27 -0.16 -6.08
CA THR A 97 3.93 0.14 -5.56
C THR A 97 3.80 1.53 -4.93
N MET A 98 4.87 2.03 -4.33
CA MET A 98 4.80 3.25 -3.52
C MET A 98 4.96 4.54 -4.32
N LYS A 99 5.26 4.45 -5.63
CA LYS A 99 5.15 5.59 -6.56
C LYS A 99 3.76 6.24 -6.51
N TYR A 100 2.72 5.43 -6.37
CA TYR A 100 1.32 5.87 -6.27
C TYR A 100 0.74 5.62 -4.87
N LEU A 101 1.61 5.39 -3.86
CA LEU A 101 1.20 5.03 -2.50
C LEU A 101 0.19 3.86 -2.46
N ASN A 102 0.31 2.88 -3.37
CA ASN A 102 -0.59 1.73 -3.35
C ASN A 102 -0.20 0.76 -2.22
N TYR A 103 -0.62 1.12 -1.02
CA TYR A 103 -0.21 0.47 0.22
C TYR A 103 -0.69 -0.98 0.33
N ILE A 104 -1.89 -1.27 -0.18
CA ILE A 104 -2.42 -2.63 -0.20
C ILE A 104 -1.54 -3.52 -1.09
N ARG A 105 -1.24 -3.07 -2.31
CA ARG A 105 -0.30 -3.76 -3.20
C ARG A 105 1.07 -3.95 -2.56
N PHE A 106 1.59 -2.93 -1.87
CA PHE A 106 2.86 -3.02 -1.15
C PHE A 106 2.86 -4.16 -0.11
N LEU A 107 1.82 -4.24 0.73
CA LEU A 107 1.68 -5.30 1.74
C LEU A 107 1.58 -6.70 1.11
N TYR A 108 0.81 -6.85 0.03
CA TYR A 108 0.70 -8.12 -0.69
C TYR A 108 2.01 -8.52 -1.36
N CYS A 109 2.73 -7.55 -1.96
CA CYS A 109 4.05 -7.79 -2.52
C CYS A 109 5.01 -8.32 -1.46
N LEU A 110 5.08 -7.65 -0.29
CA LEU A 110 5.90 -8.10 0.83
C LEU A 110 5.49 -9.51 1.26
N LYS A 111 4.20 -9.77 1.49
CA LYS A 111 3.72 -11.10 1.90
C LYS A 111 4.10 -12.21 0.92
N ARG A 112 4.13 -11.93 -0.39
CA ARG A 112 4.49 -12.93 -1.42
C ARG A 112 5.99 -13.14 -1.58
N THR A 113 6.75 -12.04 -1.54
CA THR A 113 8.21 -12.08 -1.72
C THR A 113 8.95 -12.42 -0.42
N PHE A 114 8.26 -12.27 0.70
CA PHE A 114 8.74 -12.48 2.05
C PHE A 114 7.71 -13.29 2.85
N THR A 115 7.68 -14.60 2.63
CA THR A 115 7.17 -15.56 3.61
C THR A 115 8.32 -15.94 4.53
N ALA A 116 8.31 -15.42 5.76
CA ALA A 116 9.12 -15.92 6.86
C ALA A 116 8.63 -17.31 7.29
#